data_AF-A0A1H6AXV8-F1
#
_entry.id   AF-A0A1H6AXV8-F1
#
_cell.length_a   1.000
_cell.length_b   1.000
_cell.length_c   1.000
_cell.angle_alpha   90.00
_cell.angle_beta   90.00
_cell.angle_gamma   90.00
#
_symmetry.space_group_name_H-M   'P 1'
#
loop_
_entity.id
_entity.type
_entity.pdbx_description
1 polymer ?
#
loop_
_entity_poly.entity_id
_entity_poly.type
_entity_poly.pdbx_seq_one_letter_code
_entity_poly.pdbx_strand_id
1 'polypeptide(L)'
;MSVPWSGQGLPPAAAERIASAEGSGSWTSALSTGEFAAVRSAGFEPVGQVMGSAVFHIGRSGRFWGYYDCEFRNARYGFQFGDQGAAPIALSGAGSPTQALVGVFEQARSTALGRMSAECRALGGDGVVAAELTMAPFGGQPNCFEFKVIGTAVRARGTQHVKRPFTSHLDGQGFAKLLSAGWAPVELIVGMSIGVRHDDYRTAAQSYSWGNVEMSGWSKLVHAVRSDAREQLLRQSDVRGADGIVMADSELRVWEEACQRAGNSERTDHVAEATMVGTSIARFRVRQERPRTLSVMPLGDRGARLRRRLAAVESRPYGDSAEYRRLVEEISELDD
;
A
#
# COMPACT_ATOMS: atom_id res chain seq x y z
N MET A 1 6.03 -31.61 11.67
CA MET A 1 5.10 -31.25 12.77
C MET A 1 5.25 -29.76 12.99
N SER A 2 4.19 -28.98 12.81
CA SER A 2 4.24 -27.53 12.96
C SER A 2 4.54 -27.15 14.42
N VAL A 3 5.58 -26.35 14.65
CA VAL A 3 5.88 -25.81 15.98
C VAL A 3 4.69 -24.96 16.45
N PRO A 4 4.15 -25.18 17.67
CA PRO A 4 3.09 -24.34 18.21
C PRO A 4 3.56 -22.89 18.28
N TRP A 5 2.75 -21.96 17.78
CA TRP A 5 3.09 -20.54 17.77
C TRP A 5 2.12 -19.73 18.62
N SER A 6 2.66 -18.90 19.51
CA SER A 6 1.90 -18.05 20.45
C SER A 6 1.24 -16.84 19.78
N GLY A 7 1.40 -16.66 18.47
CA GLY A 7 0.95 -15.48 17.73
C GLY A 7 1.85 -14.25 17.91
N GLN A 8 2.91 -14.35 18.72
CA GLN A 8 3.90 -13.31 18.98
C GLN A 8 5.21 -13.58 18.24
N GLY A 9 5.84 -12.53 17.71
CA GLY A 9 7.09 -12.63 16.95
C GLY A 9 6.90 -13.19 15.55
N LEU A 10 7.95 -13.81 15.00
CA LEU A 10 7.92 -14.40 13.66
C LEU A 10 7.13 -15.72 13.67
N PRO A 11 6.23 -15.96 12.71
CA PRO A 11 5.65 -17.28 12.49
C PRO A 11 6.76 -18.32 12.24
N PRO A 12 6.64 -19.57 12.74
CA PRO A 12 7.66 -20.61 12.54
C PRO A 12 8.01 -20.85 11.06
N ALA A 13 7.00 -20.88 10.19
CA ALA A 13 7.20 -21.03 8.74
C ALA A 13 8.00 -19.88 8.11
N ALA A 14 7.87 -18.66 8.65
CA ALA A 14 8.67 -17.52 8.20
C ALA A 14 10.13 -17.67 8.66
N ALA A 15 10.36 -18.09 9.91
CA ALA A 15 11.70 -18.35 10.43
C ALA A 15 12.43 -19.47 9.66
N GLU A 16 11.74 -20.56 9.34
CA GLU A 16 12.27 -21.65 8.52
C GLU A 16 12.67 -21.18 7.11
N ARG A 17 11.82 -20.36 6.48
CA ARG A 17 12.13 -19.79 5.16
C ARG A 17 13.33 -18.85 5.19
N ILE A 18 13.45 -18.01 6.22
CA ILE A 18 14.61 -17.13 6.41
C ILE A 18 15.89 -17.97 6.58
N ALA A 19 15.87 -18.97 7.46
CA ALA A 19 17.03 -19.84 7.69
C ALA A 19 17.46 -20.60 6.42
N SER A 20 16.49 -21.04 5.61
CA SER A 20 16.77 -21.69 4.32
C SER A 20 17.38 -20.73 3.29
N ALA A 21 16.92 -19.47 3.26
CA ALA A 21 17.49 -18.44 2.40
C ALA A 21 18.93 -18.09 2.81
N GLU A 22 19.21 -17.99 4.10
CA GLU A 22 20.56 -17.75 4.63
C GLU A 22 21.52 -18.91 4.32
N GLY A 23 21.06 -20.16 4.47
CA GLY A 23 21.88 -21.35 4.21
C GLY A 23 22.17 -21.61 2.73
N SER A 24 21.27 -21.22 1.83
CA SER A 24 21.42 -21.44 0.38
C SER A 24 21.97 -20.22 -0.38
N GLY A 25 21.86 -19.03 0.19
CA GLY A 25 22.12 -17.75 -0.48
C GLY A 25 21.06 -17.38 -1.55
N SER A 26 20.01 -18.18 -1.70
CA SER A 26 18.95 -17.98 -2.69
C SER A 26 17.67 -17.43 -2.03
N TRP A 27 16.99 -16.51 -2.71
CA TRP A 27 15.78 -15.85 -2.20
C TRP A 27 14.81 -15.57 -3.35
N THR A 28 13.51 -15.45 -3.04
CA THR A 28 12.43 -15.20 -4.01
C THR A 28 11.94 -13.76 -3.94
N SER A 29 11.38 -13.22 -5.03
CA SER A 29 10.78 -11.88 -5.07
C SER A 29 9.34 -11.95 -5.58
N ALA A 30 8.50 -11.02 -5.13
CA ALA A 30 7.22 -10.73 -5.77
C ALA A 30 7.36 -9.75 -6.96
N LEU A 31 8.54 -9.17 -7.20
CA LEU A 31 8.76 -8.16 -8.22
C LEU A 31 8.91 -8.75 -9.62
N SER A 32 8.42 -8.04 -10.63
CA SER A 32 8.78 -8.29 -12.02
C SER A 32 10.25 -7.91 -12.31
N THR A 33 10.80 -8.34 -13.45
CA THR A 33 12.19 -8.01 -13.83
C THR A 33 12.43 -6.50 -13.95
N GLY A 34 11.46 -5.76 -14.49
CA GLY A 34 11.52 -4.31 -14.61
C GLY A 34 11.46 -3.60 -13.26
N GLU A 35 10.61 -4.07 -12.36
CA GLU A 35 10.52 -3.56 -10.99
C GLU A 35 11.80 -3.84 -10.19
N PHE A 36 12.34 -5.05 -10.30
CA PHE A 36 13.60 -5.44 -9.67
C PHE A 36 14.73 -4.48 -10.09
N ALA A 37 14.87 -4.21 -11.39
CA ALA A 37 15.86 -3.27 -11.90
C ALA A 37 15.61 -1.83 -11.40
N ALA A 38 14.34 -1.39 -11.34
CA ALA A 38 13.98 -0.06 -10.90
C ALA A 38 14.33 0.19 -9.42
N VAL A 39 14.04 -0.76 -8.53
CA VAL A 39 14.42 -0.68 -7.10
C VAL A 39 15.94 -0.52 -6.95
N ARG A 40 16.71 -1.28 -7.74
CA ARG A 40 18.19 -1.19 -7.76
C ARG A 40 18.71 0.14 -8.27
N SER A 41 18.05 0.73 -9.26
CA SER A 41 18.39 2.07 -9.75
C SER A 41 18.14 3.16 -8.71
N ALA A 42 17.16 2.96 -7.82
CA ALA A 42 16.84 3.87 -6.72
C ALA A 42 17.73 3.71 -5.49
N GLY A 43 18.75 2.83 -5.55
CA GLY A 43 19.71 2.62 -4.46
C GLY A 43 19.27 1.60 -3.40
N PHE A 44 18.31 0.74 -3.73
CA PHE A 44 17.83 -0.34 -2.85
C PHE A 44 18.16 -1.71 -3.46
N GLU A 45 18.41 -2.72 -2.62
CA GLU A 45 18.56 -4.11 -3.02
C GLU A 45 17.38 -4.93 -2.50
N PRO A 46 16.66 -5.64 -3.37
CA PRO A 46 15.68 -6.64 -2.92
C PRO A 46 16.37 -7.77 -2.14
N VAL A 47 15.80 -8.16 -1.01
CA VAL A 47 16.41 -9.14 -0.08
C VAL A 47 15.58 -10.40 0.13
N GLY A 48 14.31 -10.39 -0.26
CA GLY A 48 13.42 -11.53 -0.09
C GLY A 48 11.95 -11.16 -0.20
N GLN A 49 11.12 -12.13 -0.58
CA GLN A 49 9.67 -12.04 -0.45
C GLN A 49 9.33 -12.14 1.02
N VAL A 50 8.37 -11.33 1.46
CA VAL A 50 7.85 -11.34 2.83
C VAL A 50 6.35 -11.55 2.82
N MET A 51 5.85 -12.20 3.87
CA MET A 51 4.43 -12.46 4.03
C MET A 51 3.98 -12.19 5.47
N GLY A 52 2.79 -11.64 5.61
CA GLY A 52 2.09 -11.57 6.87
C GLY A 52 0.69 -12.11 6.69
N SER A 53 0.25 -13.00 7.56
CA SER A 53 -1.15 -13.41 7.59
C SER A 53 -1.71 -13.43 8.99
N ALA A 54 -3.01 -13.19 9.10
CA ALA A 54 -3.77 -13.39 10.31
C ALA A 54 -5.19 -13.82 9.98
N VAL A 55 -5.70 -14.81 10.72
CA VAL A 55 -7.08 -15.28 10.58
C VAL A 55 -7.85 -14.84 11.81
N PHE A 56 -8.96 -14.13 11.61
CA PHE A 56 -9.80 -13.64 12.70
C PHE A 56 -11.19 -14.23 12.60
N HIS A 57 -11.71 -14.68 13.73
CA HIS A 57 -13.13 -15.01 13.87
C HIS A 57 -13.92 -13.73 14.18
N ILE A 58 -14.97 -13.49 13.41
CA ILE A 58 -15.87 -12.36 13.57
C ILE A 58 -17.10 -12.85 14.35
N GLY A 59 -17.14 -12.54 15.64
CA GLY A 59 -18.22 -12.96 16.53
C GLY A 59 -19.49 -12.14 16.30
N ARG A 60 -20.66 -12.81 16.26
CA ARG A 60 -22.01 -12.30 15.95
C ARG A 60 -22.25 -12.14 14.44
N SER A 61 -22.90 -13.13 13.80
CA SER A 61 -23.32 -13.02 12.39
C SER A 61 -24.79 -13.42 12.18
N GLY A 62 -25.56 -12.49 11.58
CA GLY A 62 -26.75 -12.79 10.79
C GLY A 62 -26.34 -13.14 9.35
N ARG A 63 -27.23 -13.00 8.37
CA ARG A 63 -26.97 -13.40 6.97
C ARG A 63 -25.71 -12.76 6.37
N PHE A 64 -25.34 -11.55 6.79
CA PHE A 64 -24.09 -10.91 6.38
C PHE A 64 -23.15 -10.60 7.54
N TRP A 65 -23.39 -9.73 8.54
CA TRP A 65 -22.35 -9.48 9.59
C TRP A 65 -22.80 -9.12 11.00
N GLY A 66 -24.09 -9.26 11.38
CA GLY A 66 -24.59 -9.19 12.77
C GLY A 66 -24.39 -7.86 13.56
N TYR A 67 -23.53 -6.96 13.08
CA TYR A 67 -23.26 -5.61 13.59
C TYR A 67 -23.84 -4.58 12.63
N TYR A 68 -25.14 -4.64 12.36
CA TYR A 68 -25.80 -3.61 11.56
C TYR A 68 -27.06 -3.15 12.26
N ASP A 69 -27.19 -1.84 12.39
CA ASP A 69 -28.33 -1.16 12.96
C ASP A 69 -28.42 0.21 12.27
N CYS A 70 -29.58 0.52 11.70
CA CYS A 70 -29.82 1.79 11.02
C CYS A 70 -30.01 2.98 11.98
N GLU A 71 -30.09 2.73 13.30
CA GLU A 71 -30.31 3.70 14.38
C GLU A 71 -31.60 4.52 14.24
N PHE A 72 -32.44 4.21 13.26
CA PHE A 72 -33.68 4.91 13.00
C PHE A 72 -34.74 4.49 14.02
N ARG A 73 -35.07 5.39 14.96
CA ARG A 73 -36.03 5.13 16.03
C ARG A 73 -37.44 4.80 15.52
N ASN A 74 -37.80 5.32 14.35
CA ASN A 74 -39.13 5.18 13.75
C ASN A 74 -39.23 4.00 12.76
N ALA A 75 -38.25 3.09 12.74
CA ALA A 75 -38.19 1.98 11.80
C ALA A 75 -39.38 0.98 11.90
N ARG A 76 -40.08 0.91 13.03
CA ARG A 76 -41.12 -0.12 13.33
C ARG A 76 -42.50 0.13 12.76
N TYR A 77 -42.85 1.37 12.38
CA TYR A 77 -44.26 1.76 12.30
C TYR A 77 -44.79 2.01 10.88
N GLY A 78 -45.98 1.45 10.63
CA GLY A 78 -46.89 1.81 9.55
C GLY A 78 -47.88 2.90 10.01
N PHE A 79 -48.24 3.77 9.06
CA PHE A 79 -49.31 4.77 9.11
C PHE A 79 -49.47 5.55 10.42
N GLN A 80 -48.50 6.43 10.70
CA GLN A 80 -48.66 7.49 11.69
C GLN A 80 -48.61 8.83 10.97
N PHE A 81 -49.62 9.69 11.17
CA PHE A 81 -49.72 11.00 10.54
C PHE A 81 -48.71 11.97 11.20
N GLY A 82 -47.67 12.38 10.46
CA GLY A 82 -46.65 13.36 10.88
C GLY A 82 -45.29 13.16 10.20
N ASP A 83 -44.45 14.20 10.13
CA ASP A 83 -43.07 14.10 9.63
C ASP A 83 -42.23 13.25 10.60
N GLN A 84 -41.93 12.02 10.20
CA GLN A 84 -41.15 11.05 10.98
C GLN A 84 -39.63 11.33 10.93
N GLY A 85 -39.22 12.38 10.22
CA GLY A 85 -37.83 12.74 9.98
C GLY A 85 -37.17 11.83 8.93
N ALA A 86 -36.08 12.33 8.35
CA ALA A 86 -35.25 11.54 7.46
C ALA A 86 -34.49 10.46 8.24
N ALA A 87 -34.38 9.26 7.67
CA ALA A 87 -33.55 8.22 8.26
C ALA A 87 -32.08 8.69 8.34
N PRO A 88 -31.45 8.60 9.52
CA PRO A 88 -30.04 8.95 9.67
C PRO A 88 -29.16 7.93 8.94
N ILE A 89 -27.89 8.28 8.78
CA ILE A 89 -26.85 7.36 8.28
C ILE A 89 -26.00 6.96 9.48
N ALA A 90 -26.14 5.71 9.91
CA ALA A 90 -25.39 5.16 11.02
C ALA A 90 -23.98 4.74 10.52
N LEU A 91 -22.99 5.60 10.70
CA LEU A 91 -21.62 5.41 10.21
C LEU A 91 -20.69 4.81 11.27
N SER A 92 -19.86 3.86 10.88
CA SER A 92 -18.86 3.24 11.75
C SER A 92 -17.91 4.26 12.39
N GLY A 93 -17.44 5.25 11.64
CA GLY A 93 -16.53 6.26 12.18
C GLY A 93 -17.19 7.27 13.13
N ALA A 94 -18.52 7.33 13.12
CA ALA A 94 -19.32 8.14 14.05
C ALA A 94 -19.84 7.33 15.26
N GLY A 95 -19.38 6.09 15.44
CA GLY A 95 -19.73 5.27 16.60
C GLY A 95 -20.95 4.37 16.44
N SER A 96 -21.42 4.13 15.21
CA SER A 96 -22.51 3.19 14.99
C SER A 96 -22.12 1.75 15.39
N PRO A 97 -23.08 0.82 15.57
CA PRO A 97 -22.77 -0.56 15.96
C PRO A 97 -21.81 -1.31 15.02
N THR A 98 -21.70 -0.87 13.77
CA THR A 98 -20.72 -1.40 12.80
C THR A 98 -19.26 -1.07 13.16
N GLN A 99 -19.03 -0.10 14.06
CA GLN A 99 -17.68 0.29 14.51
C GLN A 99 -16.89 -0.89 15.08
N ALA A 100 -17.54 -1.77 15.83
CA ALA A 100 -16.89 -2.95 16.42
C ALA A 100 -16.33 -3.88 15.32
N LEU A 101 -17.11 -4.09 14.25
CA LEU A 101 -16.68 -4.86 13.09
C LEU A 101 -15.47 -4.20 12.42
N VAL A 102 -15.56 -2.89 12.15
CA VAL A 102 -14.44 -2.14 11.57
C VAL A 102 -13.18 -2.23 12.44
N GLY A 103 -13.33 -2.20 13.77
CA GLY A 103 -12.23 -2.38 14.71
C GLY A 103 -11.55 -3.75 14.63
N VAL A 104 -12.32 -4.83 14.43
CA VAL A 104 -11.76 -6.18 14.21
C VAL A 104 -10.94 -6.24 12.93
N PHE A 105 -11.44 -5.65 11.84
CA PHE A 105 -10.73 -5.57 10.56
C PHE A 105 -9.42 -4.80 10.68
N GLU A 106 -9.45 -3.66 11.38
CA GLU A 106 -8.25 -2.86 11.63
C GLU A 106 -7.22 -3.62 12.48
N GLN A 107 -7.66 -4.30 13.53
CA GLN A 107 -6.79 -5.14 14.35
C GLN A 107 -6.16 -6.28 13.55
N ALA A 108 -6.97 -6.94 12.71
CA ALA A 108 -6.52 -8.08 11.92
C ALA A 108 -5.47 -7.67 10.87
N ARG A 109 -5.73 -6.57 10.17
CA ARG A 109 -4.81 -5.94 9.23
C ARG A 109 -3.50 -5.53 9.92
N SER A 110 -3.59 -4.79 11.03
CA SER A 110 -2.41 -4.35 11.79
C SER A 110 -1.55 -5.53 12.24
N THR A 111 -2.19 -6.63 12.63
CA THR A 111 -1.51 -7.88 12.98
C THR A 111 -0.78 -8.50 11.78
N ALA A 112 -1.44 -8.61 10.62
CA ALA A 112 -0.82 -9.15 9.40
C ALA A 112 0.37 -8.27 8.93
N LEU A 113 0.20 -6.95 8.87
CA LEU A 113 1.26 -6.02 8.50
C LEU A 113 2.41 -6.01 9.50
N GLY A 114 2.12 -6.14 10.80
CA GLY A 114 3.12 -6.26 11.85
C GLY A 114 4.00 -7.51 11.68
N ARG A 115 3.39 -8.65 11.32
CA ARG A 115 4.09 -9.91 11.03
C ARG A 115 4.99 -9.79 9.79
N MET A 116 4.47 -9.24 8.69
CA MET A 116 5.25 -8.97 7.47
C MET A 116 6.43 -8.02 7.76
N SER A 117 6.19 -6.97 8.54
CA SER A 117 7.22 -5.99 8.90
C SER A 117 8.31 -6.60 9.80
N ALA A 118 7.93 -7.49 10.72
CA ALA A 118 8.88 -8.23 11.54
C ALA A 118 9.77 -9.14 10.67
N GLU A 119 9.16 -9.80 9.69
CA GLU A 119 9.88 -10.65 8.74
C GLU A 119 10.85 -9.84 7.85
N CYS A 120 10.40 -8.69 7.36
CA CYS A 120 11.24 -7.74 6.63
C CYS A 120 12.47 -7.34 7.45
N ARG A 121 12.30 -7.01 8.74
CA ARG A 121 13.45 -6.70 9.63
C ARG A 121 14.39 -7.89 9.79
N ALA A 122 13.85 -9.09 9.93
CA ALA A 122 14.66 -10.30 10.10
C ALA A 122 15.54 -10.59 8.86
N LEU A 123 15.07 -10.27 7.66
CA LEU A 123 15.86 -10.32 6.42
C LEU A 123 16.87 -9.16 6.27
N GLY A 124 16.92 -8.25 7.24
CA GLY A 124 17.69 -7.01 7.17
C GLY A 124 17.16 -6.03 6.12
N GLY A 125 15.84 -6.04 5.86
CA GLY A 125 15.16 -5.10 4.99
C GLY A 125 14.82 -3.79 5.71
N ASP A 126 14.88 -2.69 4.95
CA ASP A 126 14.50 -1.34 5.35
C ASP A 126 13.07 -0.98 4.94
N GLY A 127 12.41 -1.82 4.14
CA GLY A 127 11.02 -1.63 3.77
C GLY A 127 10.48 -2.74 2.91
N VAL A 128 9.18 -2.69 2.65
CA VAL A 128 8.46 -3.62 1.78
C VAL A 128 7.82 -2.83 0.64
N VAL A 129 8.08 -3.26 -0.59
CA VAL A 129 7.46 -2.75 -1.82
C VAL A 129 6.58 -3.83 -2.45
N ALA A 130 5.72 -3.41 -3.37
CA ALA A 130 4.73 -4.27 -4.03
C ALA A 130 3.91 -5.09 -3.02
N ALA A 131 3.55 -4.46 -1.89
CA ALA A 131 2.75 -5.10 -0.86
C ALA A 131 1.28 -5.19 -1.32
N GLU A 132 0.83 -6.40 -1.58
CA GLU A 132 -0.56 -6.71 -1.91
C GLU A 132 -1.29 -7.21 -0.67
N LEU A 133 -2.35 -6.52 -0.27
CA LEU A 133 -3.21 -6.92 0.85
C LEU A 133 -4.49 -7.56 0.30
N THR A 134 -4.77 -8.79 0.74
CA THR A 134 -6.01 -9.50 0.46
C THR A 134 -6.79 -9.72 1.75
N MET A 135 -8.10 -9.54 1.67
CA MET A 135 -9.06 -9.76 2.76
C MET A 135 -10.16 -10.68 2.24
N ALA A 136 -10.18 -11.92 2.69
CA ALA A 136 -11.09 -12.93 2.15
C ALA A 136 -11.66 -13.85 3.23
N PRO A 137 -12.89 -14.38 3.06
CA PRO A 137 -13.39 -15.45 3.91
C PRO A 137 -12.44 -16.65 3.92
N PHE A 138 -12.24 -17.23 5.09
CA PHE A 138 -11.42 -18.42 5.26
C PHE A 138 -12.21 -19.65 4.78
N GLY A 139 -11.57 -20.50 3.98
CA GLY A 139 -12.22 -21.60 3.25
C GLY A 139 -13.18 -22.42 4.13
N GLY A 140 -14.45 -22.49 3.70
CA GLY A 140 -15.50 -23.25 4.39
C GLY A 140 -15.96 -22.67 5.74
N GLN A 141 -15.46 -21.49 6.14
CA GLN A 141 -15.77 -20.84 7.42
C GLN A 141 -16.18 -19.37 7.19
N PRO A 142 -17.47 -19.10 6.94
CA PRO A 142 -17.96 -17.76 6.60
C PRO A 142 -17.69 -16.68 7.66
N ASN A 143 -17.57 -17.07 8.92
CA ASN A 143 -17.32 -16.17 10.05
C ASN A 143 -15.83 -15.97 10.35
N CYS A 144 -14.94 -16.51 9.53
CA CYS A 144 -13.50 -16.36 9.68
C CYS A 144 -12.92 -15.68 8.45
N PHE A 145 -12.04 -14.70 8.64
CA PHE A 145 -11.40 -13.97 7.54
C PHE A 145 -9.90 -14.13 7.60
N GLU A 146 -9.29 -14.45 6.45
CA GLU A 146 -7.87 -14.33 6.24
C GLU A 146 -7.54 -12.91 5.78
N PHE A 147 -6.68 -12.26 6.55
CA PHE A 147 -5.97 -11.05 6.17
C PHE A 147 -4.57 -11.47 5.79
N LYS A 148 -4.20 -11.30 4.53
CA LYS A 148 -2.91 -11.72 4.00
C LYS A 148 -2.26 -10.56 3.28
N VAL A 149 -0.99 -10.33 3.55
CA VAL A 149 -0.15 -9.38 2.83
C VAL A 149 1.09 -10.08 2.33
N ILE A 150 1.44 -9.86 1.06
CA ILE A 150 2.66 -10.38 0.44
C ILE A 150 3.37 -9.21 -0.25
N GLY A 151 4.69 -9.14 -0.13
CA GLY A 151 5.48 -8.14 -0.83
C GLY A 151 6.95 -8.54 -0.92
N THR A 152 7.80 -7.62 -1.38
CA THR A 152 9.25 -7.81 -1.43
C THR A 152 9.94 -6.87 -0.45
N ALA A 153 10.70 -7.43 0.48
CA ALA A 153 11.60 -6.68 1.34
C ALA A 153 12.76 -6.11 0.52
N VAL A 154 13.07 -4.85 0.76
CA VAL A 154 14.16 -4.10 0.13
C VAL A 154 15.04 -3.47 1.20
N ARG A 155 16.35 -3.43 0.96
CA ARG A 155 17.36 -2.86 1.85
C ARG A 155 18.04 -1.69 1.14
N ALA A 156 18.21 -0.56 1.81
CA ALA A 156 18.98 0.54 1.26
C ALA A 156 20.46 0.13 1.13
N ARG A 157 21.12 0.51 0.02
CA ARG A 157 22.57 0.24 -0.16
C ARG A 157 23.46 1.10 0.74
N GLY A 158 22.91 2.16 1.34
CA GLY A 158 23.63 3.04 2.26
C GLY A 158 23.90 2.39 3.62
N THR A 159 24.59 3.13 4.49
CA THR A 159 24.87 2.70 5.87
C THR A 159 23.77 3.07 6.86
N GLN A 160 22.78 3.84 6.41
CA GLN A 160 21.64 4.26 7.23
C GLN A 160 20.48 3.29 7.03
N HIS A 161 20.15 2.57 8.09
CA HIS A 161 18.99 1.69 8.16
C HIS A 161 17.88 2.32 8.97
N VAL A 162 16.64 2.08 8.54
CA VAL A 162 15.47 2.60 9.25
C VAL A 162 15.12 1.69 10.43
N LYS A 163 14.83 2.28 11.60
CA LYS A 163 14.40 1.51 12.78
C LYS A 163 13.08 0.79 12.56
N ARG A 164 12.21 1.37 11.71
CA ARG A 164 10.91 0.82 11.35
C ARG A 164 10.86 0.73 9.82
N PRO A 165 10.76 -0.48 9.24
CA PRO A 165 10.60 -0.62 7.81
C PRO A 165 9.36 0.09 7.34
N PHE A 166 9.46 0.76 6.19
CA PHE A 166 8.27 1.26 5.51
C PHE A 166 7.51 0.10 4.87
N THR A 167 6.22 0.29 4.63
CA THR A 167 5.40 -0.65 3.85
C THR A 167 4.70 0.11 2.73
N SER A 168 4.68 -0.45 1.53
CA SER A 168 4.11 0.22 0.37
C SER A 168 3.48 -0.74 -0.63
N HIS A 169 2.30 -0.38 -1.14
CA HIS A 169 1.66 -1.07 -2.26
C HIS A 169 2.37 -0.79 -3.59
N LEU A 170 3.19 0.27 -3.66
CA LEU A 170 3.83 0.68 -4.90
C LEU A 170 4.75 -0.42 -5.40
N ASP A 171 4.63 -0.72 -6.70
CA ASP A 171 5.54 -1.59 -7.40
C ASP A 171 6.96 -0.99 -7.43
N GLY A 172 7.94 -1.79 -7.84
CA GLY A 172 9.34 -1.34 -7.86
C GLY A 172 9.58 -0.09 -8.72
N GLN A 173 8.81 0.07 -9.81
CA GLN A 173 8.90 1.25 -10.67
C GLN A 173 8.26 2.49 -10.03
N GLY A 174 7.07 2.35 -9.47
CA GLY A 174 6.37 3.41 -8.74
C GLY A 174 7.19 3.88 -7.54
N PHE A 175 7.77 2.95 -6.78
CA PHE A 175 8.70 3.25 -5.69
C PHE A 175 9.92 4.07 -6.15
N ALA A 176 10.59 3.66 -7.23
CA ALA A 176 11.75 4.38 -7.76
C ALA A 176 11.39 5.79 -8.25
N LYS A 177 10.22 5.95 -8.90
CA LYS A 177 9.70 7.26 -9.34
C LYS A 177 9.35 8.15 -8.16
N LEU A 178 8.72 7.59 -7.13
CA LEU A 178 8.34 8.32 -5.91
C LEU A 178 9.59 8.89 -5.22
N LEU A 179 10.62 8.07 -5.03
CA LEU A 179 11.90 8.50 -4.45
C LEU A 179 12.58 9.58 -5.29
N SER A 180 12.59 9.42 -6.61
CA SER A 180 13.18 10.39 -7.53
C SER A 180 12.45 11.75 -7.50
N ALA A 181 11.16 11.76 -7.16
CA ALA A 181 10.36 12.97 -6.97
C ALA A 181 10.56 13.62 -5.58
N GLY A 182 11.40 13.05 -4.71
CA GLY A 182 11.66 13.56 -3.36
C GLY A 182 10.63 13.12 -2.32
N TRP A 183 9.92 12.01 -2.57
CA TRP A 183 8.93 11.43 -1.67
C TRP A 183 9.31 9.99 -1.28
N ALA A 184 9.17 9.65 -0.01
CA ALA A 184 9.44 8.31 0.50
C ALA A 184 8.16 7.69 1.05
N PRO A 185 7.91 6.39 0.82
CA PRO A 185 6.80 5.70 1.46
C PRO A 185 7.04 5.58 2.97
N VAL A 186 5.97 5.63 3.75
CA VAL A 186 5.99 5.50 5.20
C VAL A 186 5.26 4.22 5.62
N GLU A 187 3.99 4.08 5.25
CA GLU A 187 3.18 2.92 5.65
C GLU A 187 2.04 2.63 4.69
N LEU A 188 1.74 1.34 4.50
CA LEU A 188 0.53 0.84 3.88
C LEU A 188 -0.63 0.95 4.87
N ILE A 189 -1.60 1.80 4.53
CA ILE A 189 -2.76 2.14 5.34
C ILE A 189 -4.04 1.70 4.63
N VAL A 190 -5.07 1.41 5.43
CA VAL A 190 -6.39 1.03 4.90
C VAL A 190 -7.44 1.76 5.71
N GLY A 191 -8.29 2.52 5.01
CA GLY A 191 -9.47 3.12 5.61
C GLY A 191 -10.68 2.30 5.22
N MET A 192 -11.44 1.88 6.22
CA MET A 192 -12.68 1.16 6.03
C MET A 192 -13.79 1.90 6.77
N SER A 193 -14.95 2.00 6.13
CA SER A 193 -16.18 2.47 6.76
C SER A 193 -17.34 1.61 6.34
N ILE A 194 -18.24 1.37 7.28
CA ILE A 194 -19.53 0.73 7.03
C ILE A 194 -20.61 1.70 7.50
N GLY A 195 -21.59 1.95 6.63
CA GLY A 195 -22.75 2.77 6.93
C GLY A 195 -24.04 2.00 6.70
N VAL A 196 -25.01 2.26 7.56
CA VAL A 196 -26.36 1.69 7.44
C VAL A 196 -27.37 2.83 7.35
N ARG A 197 -28.32 2.75 6.42
CA ARG A 197 -29.44 3.67 6.34
C ARG A 197 -30.74 2.92 6.10
N HIS A 198 -31.78 3.29 6.83
CA HIS A 198 -33.13 2.79 6.63
C HIS A 198 -33.83 3.42 5.42
N ASP A 199 -34.65 2.66 4.71
CA ASP A 199 -35.52 3.21 3.67
C ASP A 199 -36.73 3.93 4.29
N ASP A 200 -36.60 5.25 4.45
CA ASP A 200 -37.66 6.11 4.94
C ASP A 200 -38.77 6.37 3.90
N TYR A 201 -39.81 7.10 4.32
CA TYR A 201 -40.95 7.45 3.46
C TYR A 201 -40.52 8.17 2.17
N ARG A 202 -39.51 9.04 2.23
CA ARG A 202 -39.04 9.76 1.05
C ARG A 202 -38.34 8.82 0.09
N THR A 203 -37.49 7.92 0.59
CA THR A 203 -36.88 6.88 -0.24
C THR A 203 -37.93 6.00 -0.90
N ALA A 204 -38.96 5.57 -0.16
CA ALA A 204 -40.07 4.79 -0.71
C ALA A 204 -40.85 5.59 -1.79
N ALA A 205 -41.17 6.86 -1.54
CA ALA A 205 -41.85 7.70 -2.52
C ALA A 205 -41.02 7.89 -3.80
N GLN A 206 -39.69 8.00 -3.67
CA GLN A 206 -38.78 8.10 -4.81
C GLN A 206 -38.68 6.79 -5.59
N SER A 207 -38.67 5.62 -4.92
CA SER A 207 -38.60 4.32 -5.58
C SER A 207 -39.87 3.95 -6.36
N TYR A 208 -41.04 4.50 -5.99
CA TYR A 208 -42.30 4.35 -6.75
C TYR A 208 -42.49 5.42 -7.84
N SER A 209 -41.50 6.28 -8.09
CA SER A 209 -41.58 7.30 -9.13
C SER A 209 -41.64 6.67 -10.54
N TRP A 210 -42.54 7.16 -11.38
CA TRP A 210 -42.62 6.80 -12.80
C TRP A 210 -41.64 7.61 -13.68
N GLY A 211 -41.01 8.64 -13.10
CA GLY A 211 -39.96 9.43 -13.74
C GLY A 211 -38.58 9.07 -13.20
N ASN A 212 -37.55 9.30 -14.03
CA ASN A 212 -36.15 9.17 -13.61
C ASN A 212 -35.82 10.22 -12.56
N VAL A 213 -35.58 9.79 -11.33
CA VAL A 213 -35.25 10.66 -10.19
C VAL A 213 -34.05 10.10 -9.44
N GLU A 214 -33.26 10.99 -8.83
CA GLU A 214 -32.18 10.56 -7.95
C GLU A 214 -32.72 9.99 -6.63
N MET A 215 -32.24 8.81 -6.27
CA MET A 215 -32.47 8.18 -4.97
C MET A 215 -31.61 8.84 -3.89
N SER A 216 -32.02 10.05 -3.51
CA SER A 216 -31.23 10.95 -2.66
C SER A 216 -30.74 10.34 -1.34
N GLY A 217 -31.53 9.44 -0.73
CA GLY A 217 -31.14 8.73 0.49
C GLY A 217 -29.96 7.77 0.26
N TRP A 218 -29.99 7.00 -0.83
CA TRP A 218 -28.94 6.06 -1.19
C TRP A 218 -27.68 6.77 -1.70
N SER A 219 -27.83 7.84 -2.49
CA SER A 219 -26.70 8.70 -2.88
C SER A 219 -25.98 9.24 -1.64
N LYS A 220 -26.72 9.76 -0.66
CA LYS A 220 -26.15 10.27 0.59
C LYS A 220 -25.41 9.18 1.38
N LEU A 221 -25.96 7.96 1.46
CA LEU A 221 -25.29 6.82 2.10
C LEU A 221 -23.92 6.55 1.45
N VAL A 222 -23.88 6.45 0.12
CA VAL A 222 -22.64 6.20 -0.62
C VAL A 222 -21.61 7.31 -0.39
N HIS A 223 -22.03 8.58 -0.46
CA HIS A 223 -21.13 9.71 -0.22
C HIS A 223 -20.61 9.73 1.21
N ALA A 224 -21.47 9.48 2.19
CA ALA A 224 -21.13 9.49 3.61
C ALA A 224 -20.11 8.40 3.95
N VAL A 225 -20.34 7.16 3.53
CA VAL A 225 -19.44 6.03 3.80
C VAL A 225 -18.09 6.21 3.11
N ARG A 226 -18.06 6.70 1.85
CA ARG A 226 -16.81 7.02 1.15
C ARG A 226 -16.05 8.16 1.84
N SER A 227 -16.76 9.16 2.38
CA SER A 227 -16.13 10.26 3.11
C SER A 227 -15.53 9.80 4.43
N ASP A 228 -16.27 9.00 5.20
CA ASP A 228 -15.80 8.44 6.47
C ASP A 228 -14.58 7.52 6.25
N ALA A 229 -14.61 6.64 5.24
CA ALA A 229 -13.45 5.80 4.91
C ALA A 229 -12.18 6.61 4.57
N ARG A 230 -12.31 7.75 3.88
CA ARG A 230 -11.19 8.67 3.65
C ARG A 230 -10.70 9.33 4.95
N GLU A 231 -11.61 9.71 5.84
CA GLU A 231 -11.25 10.28 7.13
C GLU A 231 -10.49 9.27 8.01
N GLN A 232 -10.85 7.98 7.94
CA GLN A 232 -10.11 6.91 8.60
C GLN A 232 -8.67 6.78 8.05
N LEU A 233 -8.47 6.89 6.72
CA LEU A 233 -7.13 6.91 6.12
C LEU A 233 -6.30 8.09 6.63
N LEU A 234 -6.88 9.30 6.64
CA LEU A 234 -6.20 10.51 7.09
C LEU A 234 -5.79 10.41 8.56
N ARG A 235 -6.69 9.93 9.42
CA ARG A 235 -6.38 9.68 10.84
C ARG A 235 -5.21 8.72 11.04
N GLN A 236 -5.08 7.69 10.22
CA GLN A 236 -3.92 6.77 10.28
C GLN A 236 -2.62 7.43 9.77
N SER A 237 -2.72 8.26 8.73
CA SER A 237 -1.58 8.97 8.13
C SER A 237 -0.95 9.99 9.09
N ASP A 238 -1.78 10.75 9.81
CA ASP A 238 -1.34 11.81 10.72
C ASP A 238 -0.46 11.29 11.87
N VAL A 239 -0.71 10.06 12.33
CA VAL A 239 0.03 9.43 13.44
C VAL A 239 1.51 9.28 13.14
N ARG A 240 1.91 9.25 11.85
CA ARG A 240 3.30 9.00 11.44
C ARG A 240 3.98 10.16 10.74
N GLY A 241 3.37 11.35 10.77
CA GLY A 241 3.94 12.56 10.17
C GLY A 241 4.09 12.46 8.65
N ALA A 242 3.19 11.73 8.00
CA ALA A 242 3.14 11.68 6.55
C ALA A 242 2.46 12.95 5.99
N ASP A 243 2.93 13.37 4.82
CA ASP A 243 2.53 14.61 4.15
C ASP A 243 1.40 14.38 3.12
N GLY A 244 1.18 13.12 2.72
CA GLY A 244 0.15 12.76 1.73
C GLY A 244 -0.06 11.26 1.62
N ILE A 245 -1.01 10.85 0.78
CA ILE A 245 -1.35 9.44 0.53
C ILE A 245 -1.43 9.19 -0.97
N VAL A 246 -0.75 8.15 -1.44
CA VAL A 246 -0.94 7.60 -2.79
C VAL A 246 -1.92 6.44 -2.71
N MET A 247 -3.00 6.50 -3.47
CA MET A 247 -4.07 5.49 -3.45
C MET A 247 -3.70 4.29 -4.32
N ALA A 248 -3.95 3.09 -3.79
CA ALA A 248 -3.81 1.83 -4.51
C ALA A 248 -5.15 1.43 -5.13
N ASP A 249 -6.17 1.35 -4.27
CA ASP A 249 -7.49 0.84 -4.63
C ASP A 249 -8.59 1.47 -3.76
N SER A 250 -9.81 1.49 -4.28
CA SER A 250 -11.01 1.88 -3.56
C SER A 250 -12.20 1.04 -4.01
N GLU A 251 -12.66 0.17 -3.12
CA GLU A 251 -13.85 -0.64 -3.34
C GLU A 251 -15.06 -0.04 -2.60
N LEU A 252 -16.24 -0.18 -3.21
CA LEU A 252 -17.52 0.15 -2.60
C LEU A 252 -18.48 -1.02 -2.86
N ARG A 253 -19.04 -1.57 -1.78
CA ARG A 253 -20.05 -2.62 -1.84
C ARG A 253 -21.33 -2.10 -1.19
N VAL A 254 -22.46 -2.32 -1.84
CA VAL A 254 -23.78 -1.94 -1.32
C VAL A 254 -24.68 -3.16 -1.39
N TRP A 255 -25.41 -3.43 -0.31
CA TRP A 255 -26.38 -4.51 -0.25
C TRP A 255 -27.55 -4.14 0.64
N GLU A 256 -28.62 -4.91 0.52
CA GLU A 256 -29.84 -4.74 1.30
C GLU A 256 -29.91 -5.77 2.44
N GLU A 257 -30.44 -5.33 3.57
CA GLU A 257 -30.71 -6.15 4.74
C GLU A 257 -32.11 -5.90 5.28
N ALA A 258 -32.70 -6.92 5.90
CA ALA A 258 -33.92 -6.71 6.67
C ALA A 258 -33.63 -5.79 7.86
N CYS A 259 -34.46 -4.78 8.09
CA CYS A 259 -34.25 -3.83 9.17
C CYS A 259 -34.45 -4.51 10.54
N GLN A 260 -33.38 -4.66 11.32
CA GLN A 260 -33.44 -5.29 12.64
C GLN A 260 -34.36 -4.53 13.61
N ARG A 261 -34.42 -3.20 13.47
CA ARG A 261 -35.29 -2.37 14.29
C ARG A 261 -36.74 -2.54 13.94
N ALA A 262 -37.07 -2.78 12.67
CA ALA A 262 -38.44 -2.77 12.17
C ALA A 262 -39.25 -4.03 12.55
N GLY A 263 -38.60 -5.08 13.09
CA GLY A 263 -39.27 -6.33 13.45
C GLY A 263 -39.70 -7.12 12.21
N ASN A 264 -40.91 -7.71 12.23
CA ASN A 264 -41.44 -8.54 11.12
C ASN A 264 -41.99 -7.74 9.93
N SER A 265 -41.79 -6.42 9.87
CA SER A 265 -42.17 -5.66 8.68
C SER A 265 -41.19 -5.92 7.54
N GLU A 266 -41.66 -5.97 6.29
CA GLU A 266 -40.85 -6.09 5.06
C GLU A 266 -40.00 -4.83 4.76
N ARG A 267 -39.48 -4.17 5.80
CA ARG A 267 -38.68 -2.95 5.69
C ARG A 267 -37.20 -3.30 5.49
N THR A 268 -36.57 -2.58 4.59
CA THR A 268 -35.19 -2.76 4.18
C THR A 268 -34.30 -1.65 4.71
N ASP A 269 -33.09 -2.04 5.12
CA ASP A 269 -31.97 -1.15 5.35
C ASP A 269 -30.96 -1.36 4.23
N HIS A 270 -30.39 -0.27 3.74
CA HIS A 270 -29.25 -0.30 2.83
C HIS A 270 -27.97 -0.20 3.64
N VAL A 271 -27.06 -1.16 3.42
CA VAL A 271 -25.73 -1.18 3.99
C VAL A 271 -24.73 -0.88 2.90
N ALA A 272 -23.79 0.02 3.17
CA ALA A 272 -22.68 0.31 2.29
C ALA A 272 -21.36 0.13 3.04
N GLU A 273 -20.42 -0.55 2.40
CA GLU A 273 -19.05 -0.75 2.86
C GLU A 273 -18.11 -0.06 1.85
N ALA A 274 -17.26 0.84 2.32
CA ALA A 274 -16.17 1.37 1.53
C ALA A 274 -14.84 0.98 2.16
N THR A 275 -13.99 0.37 1.34
CA THR A 275 -12.61 -0.01 1.71
C THR A 275 -11.66 0.70 0.77
N MET A 276 -10.65 1.34 1.33
CA MET A 276 -9.67 2.11 0.58
C MET A 276 -8.27 1.75 1.05
N VAL A 277 -7.39 1.43 0.10
CA VAL A 277 -6.00 1.05 0.39
C VAL A 277 -5.08 2.11 -0.20
N GLY A 278 -4.05 2.51 0.55
CA GLY A 278 -3.07 3.47 0.07
C GLY A 278 -1.77 3.42 0.84
N THR A 279 -0.76 4.11 0.34
CA THR A 279 0.50 4.30 1.05
C THR A 279 0.66 5.75 1.44
N SER A 280 0.87 6.00 2.73
CA SER A 280 1.26 7.31 3.22
C SER A 280 2.69 7.63 2.78
N ILE A 281 2.92 8.86 2.37
CA ILE A 281 4.19 9.34 1.82
C ILE A 281 4.66 10.56 2.61
N ALA A 282 5.97 10.67 2.78
CA ALA A 282 6.60 11.83 3.41
C ALA A 282 7.62 12.43 2.45
N ARG A 283 7.67 13.75 2.42
CA ARG A 283 8.68 14.48 1.65
C ARG A 283 10.02 14.34 2.34
N PHE A 284 11.04 13.94 1.60
CA PHE A 284 12.41 13.91 2.11
C PHE A 284 13.30 14.82 1.27
N ARG A 285 14.37 15.32 1.89
CA ARG A 285 15.40 16.09 1.20
C ARG A 285 16.65 15.23 1.15
N VAL A 286 17.06 14.87 -0.06
CA VAL A 286 18.42 14.38 -0.27
C VAL A 286 19.34 15.58 -0.10
N ARG A 287 20.17 15.55 0.94
CA ARG A 287 21.25 16.51 1.06
C ARG A 287 22.29 16.13 0.01
N GLN A 288 22.19 16.71 -1.19
CA GLN A 288 23.25 16.56 -2.18
C GLN A 288 24.51 17.17 -1.55
N GLU A 289 25.50 16.34 -1.24
CA GLU A 289 26.85 16.83 -1.08
C GLU A 289 27.18 17.59 -2.36
N ARG A 290 27.48 18.88 -2.24
CA ARG A 290 27.90 19.66 -3.40
C ARG A 290 29.03 18.87 -4.05
N PRO A 291 28.96 18.55 -5.35
CA PRO A 291 30.06 17.87 -6.01
C PRO A 291 31.30 18.69 -5.67
N ARG A 292 32.31 18.04 -5.06
CA ARG A 292 33.57 18.72 -4.79
C ARG A 292 34.05 19.21 -6.14
N THR A 293 33.96 20.51 -6.36
CA THR A 293 34.54 21.13 -7.55
C THR A 293 36.02 20.87 -7.41
N LEU A 294 36.52 19.85 -8.10
CA LEU A 294 37.95 19.68 -8.23
C LEU A 294 38.41 20.94 -8.96
N SER A 295 39.24 21.76 -8.32
CA SER A 295 39.92 22.90 -8.95
C SER A 295 40.88 22.46 -10.04
N VAL A 296 41.08 21.15 -10.18
CA VAL A 296 41.89 20.49 -11.18
C VAL A 296 40.97 19.55 -11.98
N MET A 297 40.88 19.77 -13.29
CA MET A 297 40.38 18.73 -14.20
C MET A 297 41.52 17.72 -14.39
N PRO A 298 41.42 16.49 -13.86
CA PRO A 298 42.45 15.49 -14.13
C PRO A 298 42.39 15.17 -15.63
N LEU A 299 43.41 15.57 -16.37
CA LEU A 299 43.51 15.33 -17.83
C LEU A 299 43.72 13.84 -18.17
N GLY A 300 43.73 12.95 -17.17
CA GLY A 300 44.23 11.59 -17.28
C GLY A 300 45.71 11.57 -17.66
N ASP A 301 46.28 10.38 -17.85
CA ASP A 301 47.60 10.26 -18.47
C ASP A 301 47.48 10.61 -19.96
N ARG A 302 47.73 11.90 -20.26
CA ARG A 302 47.67 12.45 -21.61
C ARG A 302 48.61 11.69 -22.56
N GLY A 303 49.77 11.24 -22.07
CA GLY A 303 50.72 10.44 -22.84
C GLY A 303 50.13 9.07 -23.21
N ALA A 304 49.55 8.34 -22.25
CA ALA A 304 48.89 7.07 -22.52
C ALA A 304 47.68 7.20 -23.47
N ARG A 305 47.00 8.36 -23.48
CA ARG A 305 45.90 8.64 -24.43
C ARG A 305 46.41 8.92 -25.84
N LEU A 306 47.49 9.70 -25.97
CA LEU A 306 48.10 10.01 -27.27
C LEU A 306 48.75 8.77 -27.90
N ARG A 307 49.47 7.96 -27.11
CA ARG A 307 50.04 6.67 -27.57
C ARG A 307 48.96 5.71 -28.08
N ARG A 308 47.80 5.64 -27.41
CA ARG A 308 46.65 4.86 -27.89
C ARG A 308 46.07 5.39 -29.21
N ARG A 309 46.02 6.71 -29.40
CA ARG A 309 45.56 7.30 -30.65
C ARG A 309 46.55 7.06 -31.79
N LEU A 310 47.85 7.17 -31.52
CA LEU A 310 48.90 6.87 -32.49
C LEU A 310 48.81 5.43 -32.99
N ALA A 311 48.70 4.46 -32.06
CA ALA A 311 48.51 3.04 -32.41
C ALA A 311 47.23 2.78 -33.22
N ALA A 312 46.16 3.55 -32.98
CA ALA A 312 44.92 3.46 -33.75
C ALA A 312 45.03 4.08 -35.17
N VAL A 313 45.96 5.02 -35.38
CA VAL A 313 46.27 5.59 -36.70
C VAL A 313 47.20 4.65 -37.48
N GLU A 314 48.21 4.07 -36.83
CA GLU A 314 49.14 3.08 -37.43
C GLU A 314 48.45 1.81 -37.91
N SER A 315 47.43 1.35 -37.18
CA SER A 315 46.69 0.13 -37.52
C SER A 315 45.70 0.30 -38.68
N ARG A 316 45.56 1.50 -39.26
CA ARG A 316 44.66 1.76 -40.39
C ARG A 316 45.42 1.66 -41.73
N PRO A 317 44.87 0.93 -42.73
CA PRO A 317 45.48 0.79 -44.06
C PRO A 317 45.70 2.10 -44.82
N TYR A 318 44.97 3.16 -44.44
CA TYR A 318 45.08 4.53 -44.98
C TYR A 318 45.10 5.55 -43.83
N GLY A 319 45.97 5.34 -42.84
CA GLY A 319 46.14 6.29 -41.74
C GLY A 319 46.54 7.68 -42.25
N ASP A 320 45.95 8.74 -41.68
CA ASP A 320 46.28 10.11 -42.03
C ASP A 320 47.72 10.45 -41.61
N SER A 321 48.60 10.59 -42.60
CA SER A 321 50.02 10.91 -42.40
C SER A 321 50.27 12.27 -41.72
N ALA A 322 49.31 13.19 -41.76
CA ALA A 322 49.39 14.46 -41.06
C ALA A 322 49.00 14.30 -39.59
N GLU A 323 47.96 13.53 -39.28
CA GLU A 323 47.57 13.20 -37.90
C GLU A 323 48.66 12.38 -37.20
N TYR A 324 49.29 11.44 -37.92
CA TYR A 324 50.42 10.65 -37.39
C TYR A 324 51.58 11.54 -36.93
N ARG A 325 52.09 12.41 -37.81
CA ARG A 325 53.21 13.31 -37.50
C ARG A 325 52.90 14.22 -36.32
N ARG A 326 51.69 14.77 -36.29
CA ARG A 326 51.23 15.62 -35.19
C ARG A 326 51.21 14.90 -33.85
N LEU A 327 50.73 13.65 -33.83
CA LEU A 327 50.67 12.84 -32.61
C LEU A 327 52.08 12.43 -32.12
N VAL A 328 53.02 12.18 -33.03
CA VAL A 328 54.42 11.88 -32.67
C VAL A 328 55.10 13.11 -32.07
N GLU A 329 54.97 14.28 -32.69
CA GLU A 329 55.50 15.55 -32.14
C GLU A 329 54.90 15.84 -30.76
N GLU A 330 53.58 15.73 -30.61
CA GLU A 330 52.89 16.00 -29.35
C GLU A 330 53.25 15.00 -28.24
N ILE A 331 53.65 13.76 -28.58
CA ILE A 331 54.19 12.79 -27.62
C ILE A 331 55.63 13.13 -27.24
N SER A 332 56.47 13.54 -28.20
CA SER A 332 57.86 13.94 -27.89
C SER A 332 57.93 15.17 -26.99
N GLU A 333 57.03 16.13 -27.18
CA GLU A 333 56.93 17.32 -26.31
C GLU A 333 56.43 17.01 -24.88
N LEU A 334 55.91 15.81 -24.64
CA LEU A 334 55.41 15.38 -23.32
C LEU A 334 56.41 14.51 -22.53
N ASP A 335 57.43 13.95 -23.19
CA ASP A 335 58.44 13.08 -22.58
C ASP A 335 59.76 13.83 -22.24
N ASP A 336 59.84 15.16 -22.50
CA ASP A 336 60.87 16.11 -22.02
C ASP A 336 60.49 16.76 -20.66
#